data_AF-A0A8S1VFS3-F1
#
_entry.id   AF-A0A8S1VFS3-F1
#
_cell.length_a   1.000
_cell.length_b   1.000
_cell.length_c   1.000
_cell.angle_alpha   90.00
_cell.angle_beta   90.00
_cell.angle_gamma   90.00
#
_symmetry.space_group_name_H-M   'P 1'
#
loop_
_entity.id
_entity.type
_entity.pdbx_description
1 polymer ?
#
loop_
_entity_poly.entity_id
_entity_poly.type
_entity_poly.pdbx_seq_one_letter_code
_entity_poly.pdbx_strand_id
1 'polypeptide(L)'
;MSQQFVGINGEQTGLGFTNRDQGAKVEEDQGLIDFKIITNNGNHERMKMLIDLKNIFARQLPKMPKEYIVRLVFDRNHESMCIVKDDTKVIGGICYRKYPTQRFAEIAFLAITANLQVKGYGTRLMNKFKEHIQKQDVEYLLTYADNYAIGYFRKQGFYQEIKMNPDRWKGFIKDYDGGTLMECYVHPSIDYGNISDLIREQKQLMIDIIKKLTLNDRVYPGIEQQNYKVESSNVDRPAVKPESVQGIMESGWTIEDYNELKKQKEKTFMISCQQIIDTMRKHKSAWPFLEPVNKDDVPDYYDVITDPIDIKTIEKKLQNNQYTSKDLFIKDVKRIFTNCRNYNQPDTIYYKCANELERTIDDYLKKLKDEAQIPGVSKKIKKTNNK
;
A
#
# COMPACT_ATOMS: atom_id res chain seq x y z
N MET A 1 -8.37 -27.90 20.88
CA MET A 1 -7.17 -27.06 21.04
C MET A 1 -6.29 -27.23 19.82
N SER A 2 -6.24 -26.24 18.93
CA SER A 2 -5.10 -25.99 18.05
C SER A 2 -5.31 -24.63 17.38
N GLN A 3 -4.78 -23.60 18.04
CA GLN A 3 -4.51 -22.31 17.43
C GLN A 3 -3.52 -22.50 16.28
N GLN A 4 -3.79 -21.88 15.14
CA GLN A 4 -2.72 -21.36 14.28
C GLN A 4 -3.11 -19.97 13.78
N PHE A 5 -2.83 -18.98 14.63
CA PHE A 5 -2.37 -17.67 14.18
C PHE A 5 -0.91 -17.83 13.74
N VAL A 6 -0.54 -17.29 12.58
CA VAL A 6 0.48 -16.22 12.42
C VAL A 6 0.62 -15.95 10.93
N GLY A 7 0.24 -14.73 10.53
CA GLY A 7 0.66 -14.09 9.29
C GLY A 7 1.04 -12.65 9.63
N ILE A 8 2.28 -12.48 10.08
CA ILE A 8 2.95 -11.20 10.31
C ILE A 8 3.04 -10.47 8.97
N ASN A 9 2.24 -9.41 8.82
CA ASN A 9 2.45 -8.19 8.02
C ASN A 9 1.10 -7.45 7.94
N GLY A 10 0.74 -6.80 9.03
CA GLY A 10 -0.56 -6.16 9.26
C GLY A 10 -0.76 -4.81 8.58
N GLU A 11 -0.07 -4.50 7.49
CA GLU A 11 -0.23 -3.20 6.82
C GLU A 11 -1.19 -3.20 5.63
N GLN A 12 -1.57 -4.37 5.07
CA GLN A 12 -2.43 -4.38 3.88
C GLN A 12 -3.47 -5.51 3.79
N THR A 13 -3.63 -6.35 4.81
CA THR A 13 -4.72 -7.33 4.79
C THR A 13 -5.98 -6.72 5.40
N GLY A 14 -7.07 -6.63 4.63
CA GLY A 14 -8.38 -6.16 5.08
C GLY A 14 -8.95 -6.92 6.31
N LEU A 15 -8.32 -8.04 6.69
CA LEU A 15 -8.51 -8.76 7.96
C LEU A 15 -8.33 -7.86 9.18
N GLY A 16 -7.42 -6.89 9.09
CA GLY A 16 -7.20 -5.95 10.17
C GLY A 16 -8.42 -5.08 10.44
N PHE A 17 -9.38 -4.94 9.53
CA PHE A 17 -10.56 -4.07 9.65
C PHE A 17 -11.72 -4.73 10.41
N THR A 18 -11.97 -6.03 10.18
CA THR A 18 -13.16 -6.74 10.69
C THR A 18 -13.16 -6.99 12.19
N ASN A 19 -12.02 -6.83 12.87
CA ASN A 19 -11.89 -7.11 14.31
C ASN A 19 -11.44 -5.88 15.11
N ARG A 20 -11.35 -4.68 14.51
CA ARG A 20 -10.73 -3.50 15.16
C ARG A 20 -11.50 -3.02 16.37
N ASP A 21 -12.82 -3.01 16.28
CA ASP A 21 -13.71 -2.54 17.34
C ASP A 21 -14.32 -3.68 18.15
N GLN A 22 -13.99 -4.95 17.84
CA GLN A 22 -14.62 -6.12 18.48
C GLN A 22 -14.52 -6.08 20.01
N GLY A 23 -13.36 -5.71 20.56
CA GLY A 23 -13.18 -5.61 22.01
C GLY A 23 -14.09 -4.54 22.63
N ALA A 24 -14.14 -3.35 22.02
CA ALA A 24 -15.01 -2.26 22.47
C ALA A 24 -16.50 -2.59 22.27
N LYS A 25 -16.86 -3.29 21.19
CA LYS A 25 -18.23 -3.76 20.94
C LYS A 25 -18.67 -4.76 22.01
N VAL A 26 -17.82 -5.72 22.38
CA VAL A 26 -18.12 -6.66 23.47
C VAL A 26 -18.32 -5.93 24.81
N GLU A 27 -17.48 -4.94 25.13
CA GLU A 27 -17.68 -4.13 26.34
C GLU A 27 -19.00 -3.33 26.29
N GLU A 28 -19.40 -2.83 25.11
CA GLU A 28 -20.68 -2.15 24.92
C GLU A 28 -21.87 -3.10 25.10
N ASP A 29 -21.82 -4.27 24.47
CA ASP A 29 -22.87 -5.29 24.54
C ASP A 29 -23.05 -5.82 25.98
N GLN A 30 -21.99 -5.76 26.79
CA GLN A 30 -22.00 -6.09 28.23
C GLN A 30 -22.46 -4.92 29.13
N GLY A 31 -22.69 -3.73 28.56
CA GLY A 31 -23.05 -2.53 29.32
C GLY A 31 -21.90 -1.89 30.11
N LEU A 32 -20.64 -2.26 29.83
CA LEU A 32 -19.46 -1.69 30.48
C LEU A 32 -19.09 -0.31 29.92
N ILE A 33 -19.44 -0.07 28.66
CA ILE A 33 -19.32 1.24 28.02
C ILE A 33 -20.64 1.68 27.39
N ASP A 34 -20.87 2.98 27.38
CA ASP A 34 -22.02 3.62 26.76
C ASP A 34 -21.60 4.87 25.97
N PHE A 35 -22.41 5.28 25.00
CA PHE A 35 -22.17 6.42 24.12
C PHE A 35 -23.21 7.51 24.37
N LYS A 36 -22.78 8.63 24.96
CA LYS A 36 -23.69 9.71 25.35
C LYS A 36 -23.44 10.96 24.52
N ILE A 37 -24.51 11.54 23.97
CA ILE A 37 -24.47 12.88 23.38
C ILE A 37 -24.61 13.91 24.50
N ILE A 38 -23.69 14.86 24.54
CA ILE A 38 -23.65 15.93 25.53
C ILE A 38 -23.49 17.29 24.84
N THR A 39 -24.13 18.30 25.41
CA THR A 39 -24.10 19.69 24.96
C THR A 39 -23.98 20.61 26.18
N ASN A 40 -23.53 21.84 25.97
CA ASN A 40 -23.52 22.84 27.04
C ASN A 40 -24.93 23.41 27.25
N ASN A 41 -25.75 22.69 28.03
CA ASN A 41 -27.13 23.07 28.37
C ASN A 41 -27.29 23.56 29.82
N GLY A 42 -26.19 23.77 30.55
CA GLY A 42 -26.20 24.18 31.96
C GLY A 42 -26.48 23.06 32.97
N ASN A 43 -26.74 21.81 32.54
CA ASN A 43 -26.87 20.68 33.45
C ASN A 43 -25.52 20.33 34.09
N HIS A 44 -25.52 20.14 35.41
CA HIS A 44 -24.30 19.93 36.21
C HIS A 44 -23.55 18.63 35.85
N GLU A 45 -24.27 17.54 35.56
CA GLU A 45 -23.68 16.27 35.17
C GLU A 45 -23.05 16.37 33.78
N ARG A 46 -23.77 16.95 32.80
CA ARG A 46 -23.25 17.17 31.45
C ARG A 46 -22.03 18.10 31.46
N MET A 47 -22.03 19.10 32.33
CA MET A 47 -20.89 19.99 32.51
C MET A 47 -19.63 19.25 33.01
N LYS A 48 -19.78 18.32 33.97
CA LYS A 48 -18.66 17.46 34.42
C LYS A 48 -18.10 16.64 33.26
N MET A 49 -18.97 16.02 32.47
CA MET A 49 -18.55 15.24 31.31
C MET A 49 -17.82 16.09 30.26
N LEU A 50 -18.28 17.32 30.00
CA LEU A 50 -17.61 18.26 29.10
C LEU A 50 -16.22 18.67 29.64
N ILE A 51 -16.09 18.88 30.95
CA ILE A 51 -14.79 19.17 31.59
C ILE A 51 -13.83 18.00 31.40
N ASP A 52 -14.28 16.76 31.64
CA ASP A 52 -13.47 15.56 31.45
C ASP A 52 -13.02 15.42 29.99
N LEU A 53 -13.95 15.61 29.05
CA LEU A 53 -13.66 15.53 27.62
C LEU A 53 -12.66 16.62 27.18
N LYS A 54 -12.85 17.88 27.61
CA LYS A 54 -11.90 18.97 27.37
C LYS A 54 -10.51 18.64 27.91
N ASN A 55 -10.42 18.01 29.08
CA ASN A 55 -9.13 17.60 29.66
C ASN A 55 -8.48 16.46 28.86
N ILE A 56 -9.26 15.53 28.29
CA ILE A 56 -8.74 14.52 27.37
C ILE A 56 -8.21 15.18 26.10
N PHE A 57 -8.99 16.03 25.42
CA PHE A 57 -8.54 16.73 24.22
C PHE A 57 -7.27 17.54 24.47
N ALA A 58 -7.22 18.32 25.55
CA ALA A 58 -6.05 19.13 25.89
C ALA A 58 -4.77 18.31 26.15
N ARG A 59 -4.89 17.05 26.58
CA ARG A 59 -3.74 16.15 26.77
C ARG A 59 -3.36 15.42 25.47
N GLN A 60 -4.36 14.99 24.69
CA GLN A 60 -4.14 14.17 23.48
C GLN A 60 -3.84 15.00 22.24
N LEU A 61 -4.17 16.30 22.23
CA LEU A 61 -3.95 17.23 21.12
C LEU A 61 -3.02 18.37 21.56
N PRO A 62 -1.72 18.10 21.85
CA PRO A 62 -0.81 19.10 22.43
C PRO A 62 -0.51 20.29 21.51
N LYS A 63 -0.72 20.15 20.20
CA LYS A 63 -0.57 21.23 19.22
C LYS A 63 -1.76 22.20 19.20
N MET A 64 -2.89 21.82 19.80
CA MET A 64 -4.09 22.66 19.84
C MET A 64 -4.05 23.58 21.09
N PRO A 65 -4.26 24.90 20.93
CA PRO A 65 -4.31 25.80 22.08
C PRO A 65 -5.41 25.41 23.07
N LYS A 66 -5.11 25.43 24.37
CA LYS A 66 -6.05 24.97 25.40
C LYS A 66 -7.30 25.85 25.46
N GLU A 67 -7.12 27.15 25.28
CA GLU A 67 -8.20 28.15 25.22
C GLU A 67 -9.12 27.88 24.03
N TYR A 68 -8.55 27.44 22.91
CA TYR A 68 -9.30 27.08 21.71
C TYR A 68 -10.16 25.84 21.95
N ILE A 69 -9.59 24.79 22.56
CA ILE A 69 -10.31 23.57 22.94
C ILE A 69 -11.46 23.91 23.88
N VAL A 70 -11.20 24.67 24.94
CA VAL A 70 -12.24 25.11 25.90
C VAL A 70 -13.35 25.85 25.17
N ARG A 71 -13.00 26.84 24.32
CA ARG A 71 -13.99 27.65 23.62
C ARG A 71 -14.94 26.81 22.78
N LEU A 72 -14.45 25.80 22.04
CA LEU A 72 -15.32 24.96 21.20
C LEU A 72 -16.07 23.88 21.99
N VAL A 73 -15.43 23.20 22.95
CA VAL A 73 -16.09 22.14 23.73
C VAL A 73 -17.28 22.70 24.54
N PHE A 74 -17.17 23.95 25.02
CA PHE A 74 -18.25 24.61 25.76
C PHE A 74 -19.13 25.52 24.88
N ASP A 75 -18.90 25.59 23.57
CA ASP A 75 -19.76 26.35 22.66
C ASP A 75 -21.13 25.67 22.53
N ARG A 76 -22.23 26.44 22.62
CA ARG A 76 -23.59 25.87 22.57
C ARG A 76 -24.00 25.37 21.19
N ASN A 77 -23.28 25.77 20.13
CA ASN A 77 -23.47 25.27 18.77
C ASN A 77 -22.64 24.01 18.48
N HIS A 78 -21.80 23.58 19.43
CA HIS A 78 -21.07 22.33 19.34
C HIS A 78 -21.73 21.28 20.22
N GLU A 79 -21.67 20.05 19.74
CA GLU A 79 -22.11 18.87 20.45
C GLU A 79 -20.92 17.94 20.65
N SER A 80 -21.01 17.03 21.61
CA SER A 80 -19.99 16.00 21.80
C SER A 80 -20.62 14.63 22.00
N MET A 81 -20.10 13.63 21.28
CA MET A 81 -20.36 12.23 21.60
C MET A 81 -19.22 11.73 22.48
N CYS A 82 -19.54 11.27 23.69
CA CYS A 82 -18.58 10.72 24.64
C CYS A 82 -18.72 9.22 24.78
N ILE A 83 -17.59 8.53 24.96
CA ILE A 83 -17.60 7.17 25.50
C ILE A 83 -17.49 7.28 27.01
N VAL A 84 -18.47 6.71 27.70
CA VAL A 84 -18.52 6.62 29.16
C VAL A 84 -18.30 5.17 29.55
N LYS A 85 -17.36 4.93 30.47
CA LYS A 85 -17.07 3.61 31.01
C LYS A 85 -17.52 3.54 32.47
N ASP A 86 -18.13 2.42 32.85
CA ASP A 86 -18.66 2.18 34.20
C ASP A 86 -19.59 3.32 34.68
N ASP A 87 -20.45 3.80 33.77
CA ASP A 87 -21.43 4.89 33.91
C ASP A 87 -20.93 6.28 34.32
N THR A 88 -19.67 6.42 34.71
CA THR A 88 -19.17 7.60 35.41
C THR A 88 -17.96 8.23 34.72
N LYS A 89 -17.15 7.45 34.03
CA LYS A 89 -15.84 7.89 33.54
C LYS A 89 -15.85 8.14 32.04
N VAL A 90 -15.65 9.40 31.63
CA VAL A 90 -15.40 9.71 30.22
C VAL A 90 -14.00 9.22 29.82
N ILE A 91 -13.92 8.40 28.78
CA ILE A 91 -12.65 7.83 28.29
C ILE A 91 -12.23 8.36 26.92
N GLY A 92 -13.11 9.10 26.25
CA GLY A 92 -12.84 9.73 24.96
C GLY A 92 -14.11 10.30 24.35
N GLY A 93 -13.97 10.94 23.20
CA GLY A 93 -15.13 11.50 22.50
C GLY A 93 -14.78 12.24 21.21
N ILE A 94 -15.85 12.65 20.53
CA ILE A 94 -15.84 13.46 19.32
C ILE A 94 -16.59 14.74 19.64
N CYS A 95 -15.94 15.90 19.47
CA CYS A 95 -16.58 17.21 19.49
C CYS A 95 -16.81 17.66 18.05
N TYR A 96 -18.04 18.05 17.73
CA TYR A 96 -18.45 18.32 16.37
C TYR A 96 -19.50 19.44 16.31
N ARG A 97 -19.66 20.03 15.12
CA ARG A 97 -20.68 21.02 14.81
C ARG A 97 -21.46 20.59 13.58
N LYS A 98 -22.79 20.64 13.65
CA LYS A 98 -23.67 20.27 12.54
C LYS A 98 -24.08 21.51 11.74
N TYR A 99 -24.26 21.32 10.45
CA TYR A 99 -24.81 22.30 9.52
C TYR A 99 -25.99 21.66 8.79
N PRO A 100 -27.21 21.65 9.39
CA PRO A 100 -28.35 20.90 8.88
C PRO A 100 -28.75 21.30 7.46
N THR A 101 -28.77 22.60 7.16
CA THR A 101 -29.10 23.12 5.83
C THR A 101 -28.09 22.67 4.77
N GLN A 102 -26.81 22.62 5.12
CA GLN A 102 -25.73 22.16 4.25
C GLN A 102 -25.54 20.64 4.30
N ARG A 103 -26.29 19.94 5.14
CA ARG A 103 -26.29 18.47 5.34
C ARG A 103 -24.89 17.88 5.58
N PHE A 104 -24.06 18.58 6.35
CA PHE A 104 -22.73 18.08 6.76
C PHE A 104 -22.47 18.37 8.25
N ALA A 105 -21.48 17.69 8.83
CA ALA A 105 -20.95 17.99 10.16
C ALA A 105 -19.43 18.14 10.14
N GLU A 106 -18.93 19.13 10.87
CA GLU A 106 -17.51 19.38 11.09
C GLU A 106 -17.07 18.66 12.38
N ILE A 107 -16.11 17.75 12.28
CA ILE A 107 -15.44 17.17 13.46
C ILE A 107 -14.31 18.11 13.87
N ALA A 108 -14.50 18.80 14.99
CA ALA A 108 -13.52 19.72 15.55
C ALA A 108 -12.43 18.98 16.33
N PHE A 109 -12.82 18.03 17.19
CA PHE A 109 -11.88 17.23 17.98
C PHE A 109 -12.29 15.77 18.04
N LEU A 110 -11.30 14.89 18.08
CA LEU A 110 -11.47 13.46 18.31
C LEU A 110 -10.27 12.95 19.12
N ALA A 111 -10.54 12.32 20.26
CA ALA A 111 -9.49 11.74 21.08
C ALA A 111 -10.01 10.63 22.00
N ILE A 112 -9.13 9.67 22.29
CA ILE A 112 -9.29 8.64 23.32
C ILE A 112 -8.14 8.80 24.31
N THR A 113 -8.39 8.57 25.60
CA THR A 113 -7.34 8.56 26.62
C THR A 113 -6.20 7.59 26.25
N ALA A 114 -4.95 8.01 26.49
CA ALA A 114 -3.76 7.31 26.01
C ALA A 114 -3.70 5.81 26.37
N ASN A 115 -4.06 5.45 27.61
CA ASN A 115 -4.03 4.07 28.10
C ASN A 115 -5.08 3.14 27.47
N LEU A 116 -6.03 3.70 26.71
CA LEU A 116 -7.08 2.95 26.00
C LEU A 116 -6.97 3.09 24.47
N GLN A 117 -5.93 3.77 23.96
CA GLN A 117 -5.65 3.79 22.53
C GLN A 117 -5.27 2.39 22.03
N VAL A 118 -5.46 2.16 20.73
CA VAL A 118 -5.16 0.88 20.06
C VAL A 118 -6.05 -0.30 20.52
N LYS A 119 -6.99 -0.10 21.46
CA LYS A 119 -7.96 -1.12 21.91
C LYS A 119 -9.29 -1.13 21.15
N GLY A 120 -9.40 -0.33 20.07
CA GLY A 120 -10.60 -0.30 19.23
C GLY A 120 -11.64 0.76 19.58
N TYR A 121 -11.57 1.41 20.75
CA TYR A 121 -12.55 2.43 21.16
C TYR A 121 -12.68 3.59 20.16
N GLY A 122 -11.58 4.03 19.54
CA GLY A 122 -11.62 5.09 18.53
C GLY A 122 -12.40 4.70 17.28
N THR A 123 -12.29 3.45 16.82
CA THR A 123 -13.09 2.94 15.70
C THR A 123 -14.55 2.80 16.13
N ARG A 124 -14.81 2.22 17.30
CA ARG A 124 -16.18 2.05 17.83
C ARG A 124 -16.91 3.39 17.98
N LEU A 125 -16.23 4.39 18.50
CA LEU A 125 -16.75 5.75 18.64
C LEU A 125 -17.10 6.38 17.31
N MET A 126 -16.26 6.24 16.29
CA MET A 126 -16.57 6.74 14.95
C MET A 126 -17.76 5.99 14.32
N ASN A 127 -17.84 4.68 14.50
CA ASN A 127 -18.98 3.87 14.03
C ASN A 127 -20.31 4.35 14.66
N LYS A 128 -20.32 4.50 15.99
CA LYS A 128 -21.48 5.04 16.71
C LYS A 128 -21.81 6.47 16.34
N PHE A 129 -20.78 7.29 16.12
CA PHE A 129 -20.96 8.66 15.67
C PHE A 129 -21.61 8.72 14.28
N LYS A 130 -21.17 7.88 13.33
CA LYS A 130 -21.80 7.77 12.02
C LYS A 130 -23.24 7.29 12.11
N GLU A 131 -23.53 6.28 12.93
CA GLU A 131 -24.90 5.82 13.19
C GLU A 131 -25.80 6.94 13.73
N HIS A 132 -25.26 7.77 14.64
CA HIS A 132 -25.98 8.91 15.20
C HIS A 132 -26.23 10.02 14.17
N ILE A 133 -25.21 10.38 13.39
CA ILE A 133 -25.26 11.46 12.41
C ILE A 133 -26.12 11.08 11.20
N GLN A 134 -26.09 9.82 10.78
CA GLN A 134 -26.93 9.27 9.72
C GLN A 134 -28.43 9.46 10.02
N LYS A 135 -28.84 9.34 11.29
CA LYS A 135 -30.23 9.57 11.74
C LYS A 135 -30.64 11.05 11.74
N GLN A 136 -29.70 11.97 11.51
CA GLN A 136 -29.92 13.43 11.53
C GLN A 136 -29.80 14.07 10.16
N ASP A 137 -29.95 13.28 9.10
CA ASP A 137 -30.01 13.77 7.72
C ASP A 137 -28.74 14.53 7.27
N VAL A 138 -27.60 14.09 7.82
CA VAL A 138 -26.26 14.57 7.48
C VAL A 138 -25.57 13.53 6.59
N GLU A 139 -25.03 14.00 5.47
CA GLU A 139 -24.41 13.16 4.45
C GLU A 139 -22.89 13.11 4.55
N TYR A 140 -22.27 14.22 4.95
CA TYR A 140 -20.83 14.38 4.92
C TYR A 140 -20.27 14.74 6.29
N LEU A 141 -19.12 14.15 6.61
CA LEU A 141 -18.27 14.55 7.72
C LEU A 141 -17.03 15.22 7.16
N LEU A 142 -16.72 16.42 7.63
CA LEU A 142 -15.50 17.14 7.30
C LEU A 142 -14.63 17.30 8.54
N THR A 143 -13.31 17.24 8.38
CA THR A 143 -12.37 17.46 9.48
C THR A 143 -11.01 17.92 8.96
N TYR A 144 -10.31 18.71 9.77
CA TYR A 144 -8.90 18.98 9.57
C TYR A 144 -8.08 18.00 10.42
N ALA A 145 -7.46 17.03 9.76
CA ALA A 145 -6.62 16.02 10.40
C ALA A 145 -5.16 16.48 10.47
N ASP A 146 -4.50 16.25 11.61
CA ASP A 146 -3.05 16.38 11.68
C ASP A 146 -2.36 15.21 10.95
N ASN A 147 -1.08 15.38 10.61
CA ASN A 147 -0.33 14.37 9.84
C ASN A 147 -0.29 12.99 10.52
N TYR A 148 -0.37 12.94 11.85
CA TYR A 148 -0.38 11.69 12.61
C TYR A 148 -1.76 11.00 12.60
N ALA A 149 -2.86 11.75 12.50
CA ALA A 149 -4.22 11.22 12.46
C ALA A 149 -4.73 10.89 11.06
N ILE A 150 -4.09 11.35 9.96
CA ILE A 150 -4.50 11.02 8.58
C ILE A 150 -4.69 9.50 8.41
N GLY A 151 -3.76 8.69 8.94
CA GLY A 151 -3.86 7.23 8.88
C GLY A 151 -5.08 6.66 9.63
N TYR A 152 -5.46 7.26 10.75
CA TYR A 152 -6.69 6.91 11.47
C TYR A 152 -7.92 7.29 10.64
N PHE A 153 -8.02 8.53 10.16
CA PHE A 153 -9.17 9.01 9.39
C PHE A 153 -9.35 8.24 8.07
N ARG A 154 -8.26 7.91 7.35
CA ARG A 154 -8.32 7.01 6.18
C ARG A 154 -8.93 5.66 6.53
N LYS A 155 -8.53 5.07 7.67
CA LYS A 155 -9.12 3.83 8.17
C LYS A 155 -10.59 3.97 8.56
N GLN A 156 -11.08 5.18 8.82
CA GLN A 156 -12.50 5.46 9.06
C GLN A 156 -13.25 5.87 7.79
N GLY A 157 -12.67 5.73 6.60
CA GLY A 157 -13.33 6.07 5.34
C GLY A 157 -13.29 7.56 4.99
N PHE A 158 -12.34 8.32 5.55
CA PHE A 158 -12.07 9.68 5.12
C PHE A 158 -11.02 9.72 4.00
N TYR A 159 -11.16 10.66 3.07
CA TYR A 159 -10.24 10.89 1.96
C TYR A 159 -9.91 12.39 1.85
N GLN A 160 -8.79 12.72 1.20
CA GLN A 160 -8.30 14.10 1.08
C GLN A 160 -8.96 14.86 -0.08
N GLU A 161 -9.44 14.15 -1.09
CA GLU A 161 -10.10 14.72 -2.27
C GLU A 161 -11.55 15.09 -1.95
N ILE A 162 -11.85 16.34 -1.60
CA ILE A 162 -13.20 16.76 -1.21
C ILE A 162 -14.15 16.70 -2.42
N LYS A 163 -15.15 15.80 -2.37
CA LYS A 163 -16.16 15.62 -3.43
C LYS A 163 -17.40 16.46 -3.19
N MET A 164 -17.69 16.84 -1.94
CA MET A 164 -18.83 17.70 -1.64
C MET A 164 -18.64 19.08 -2.30
N ASN A 165 -19.73 19.57 -2.92
CA ASN A 165 -19.73 20.86 -3.60
C ASN A 165 -19.17 21.96 -2.65
N PRO A 166 -18.13 22.71 -3.06
CA PRO A 166 -17.55 23.82 -2.30
C PRO A 166 -18.56 24.80 -1.68
N ASP A 167 -19.66 25.10 -2.36
CA ASP A 167 -20.68 26.05 -1.88
C ASP A 167 -21.38 25.58 -0.60
N ARG A 168 -21.33 24.27 -0.30
CA ARG A 168 -21.91 23.69 0.92
C ARG A 168 -21.03 23.88 2.15
N TRP A 169 -19.71 24.06 2.02
CA TRP A 169 -18.80 24.04 3.18
C TRP A 169 -17.79 25.18 3.26
N LYS A 170 -17.42 25.80 2.13
CA LYS A 170 -16.49 26.92 2.16
C LYS A 170 -17.06 28.06 2.98
N GLY A 171 -16.29 28.56 3.94
CA GLY A 171 -16.71 29.61 4.87
C GLY A 171 -17.51 29.12 6.09
N PHE A 172 -17.90 27.84 6.14
CA PHE A 172 -18.55 27.25 7.32
C PHE A 172 -17.55 26.60 8.27
N ILE A 173 -16.59 25.86 7.73
CA ILE A 173 -15.54 25.20 8.52
C ILE A 173 -14.36 26.13 8.78
N LYS A 174 -13.65 25.88 9.87
CA LYS A 174 -12.44 26.66 10.19
C LYS A 174 -11.21 26.05 9.53
N ASP A 175 -10.39 26.88 8.93
CA ASP A 175 -9.08 26.48 8.43
C ASP A 175 -8.09 26.34 9.60
N TYR A 176 -7.33 25.24 9.60
CA TYR A 176 -6.30 24.99 10.59
C TYR A 176 -4.95 24.90 9.90
N ASP A 177 -4.04 25.81 10.27
CA ASP A 177 -2.66 25.79 9.77
C ASP A 177 -1.99 24.44 10.09
N GLY A 178 -1.47 23.79 9.05
CA GLY A 178 -0.81 22.49 9.17
C GLY A 178 -1.76 21.29 9.31
N GLY A 179 -3.07 21.48 9.19
CA GLY A 179 -4.05 20.40 9.06
C GLY A 179 -4.30 20.03 7.60
N THR A 180 -4.62 18.77 7.35
CA THR A 180 -5.13 18.31 6.05
C THR A 180 -6.64 18.18 6.12
N LEU A 181 -7.36 18.90 5.27
CA LEU A 181 -8.81 18.74 5.14
C LEU A 181 -9.14 17.34 4.61
N MET A 182 -10.08 16.66 5.26
CA MET A 182 -10.54 15.33 4.88
C MET A 182 -12.07 15.23 4.92
N GLU A 183 -12.63 14.46 4.00
CA GLU A 183 -14.06 14.23 3.84
C GLU A 183 -14.40 12.75 4.02
N CYS A 184 -15.53 12.45 4.67
CA CYS A 184 -16.14 11.13 4.69
C CYS A 184 -17.63 11.23 4.35
N TYR A 185 -18.05 10.53 3.29
CA TYR A 185 -19.46 10.34 2.98
C TYR A 185 -20.06 9.23 3.87
N VAL A 186 -21.16 9.54 4.55
CA VAL A 186 -21.89 8.63 5.44
C VAL A 186 -23.08 8.06 4.66
N HIS A 187 -22.94 6.84 4.17
CA HIS A 187 -23.95 6.22 3.33
C HIS A 187 -25.20 5.86 4.14
N PRO A 188 -26.43 6.23 3.72
CA PRO A 188 -27.64 6.08 4.53
C PRO A 188 -28.08 4.62 4.77
N SER A 189 -27.66 3.69 3.92
CA SER A 189 -28.02 2.27 4.05
C SER A 189 -27.02 1.39 4.80
N ILE A 190 -25.87 1.95 5.22
CA ILE A 190 -24.84 1.16 5.92
C ILE A 190 -25.14 1.16 7.42
N ASP A 191 -25.25 -0.02 8.01
CA ASP A 191 -25.25 -0.20 9.46
C ASP A 191 -23.81 -0.07 9.99
N TYR A 192 -23.42 1.15 10.34
CA TYR A 192 -22.10 1.41 10.91
C TYR A 192 -21.90 0.75 12.28
N GLY A 193 -22.97 0.48 13.04
CA GLY A 193 -22.91 -0.18 14.34
C GLY A 193 -22.48 -1.64 14.27
N ASN A 194 -22.72 -2.31 13.14
CA ASN A 194 -22.34 -3.70 12.89
C ASN A 194 -21.52 -3.88 11.61
N ILE A 195 -20.87 -2.82 11.11
CA ILE A 195 -20.13 -2.85 9.84
C ILE A 195 -19.03 -3.91 9.80
N SER A 196 -18.36 -4.14 10.94
CA SER A 196 -17.33 -5.18 11.09
C SER A 196 -17.90 -6.59 10.86
N ASP A 197 -19.10 -6.84 11.39
CA ASP A 197 -19.81 -8.12 11.22
C ASP A 197 -20.34 -8.26 9.79
N LEU A 198 -20.92 -7.18 9.24
CA LEU A 198 -21.40 -7.12 7.85
C LEU A 198 -20.30 -7.47 6.84
N ILE A 199 -19.11 -6.86 6.96
CA ILE A 199 -17.97 -7.13 6.08
C ILE A 199 -17.50 -8.58 6.25
N ARG A 200 -17.50 -9.10 7.48
CA ARG A 200 -17.10 -10.49 7.77
C ARG A 200 -18.05 -11.47 7.12
N GLU A 201 -19.36 -11.25 7.20
CA GLU A 201 -20.40 -12.09 6.58
C GLU A 201 -20.32 -12.03 5.05
N GLN A 202 -20.20 -10.84 4.47
CA GLN A 202 -20.02 -10.66 3.02
C GLN A 202 -18.77 -11.38 2.52
N LYS A 203 -17.65 -11.26 3.25
CA LYS A 203 -16.41 -11.97 2.94
C LYS A 203 -16.60 -13.48 3.01
N GLN A 204 -17.28 -13.98 4.04
CA GLN A 204 -17.51 -15.42 4.20
C GLN A 204 -18.37 -15.95 3.06
N LEU A 205 -19.44 -15.23 2.69
CA LEU A 205 -20.28 -15.57 1.54
C LEU A 205 -19.45 -15.67 0.25
N MET A 206 -18.59 -14.68 -0.01
CA MET A 206 -17.69 -14.71 -1.17
C MET A 206 -16.76 -15.91 -1.15
N ILE A 207 -16.17 -16.23 0.01
CA ILE A 207 -15.32 -17.42 0.17
C ILE A 207 -16.12 -18.70 -0.11
N ASP A 208 -17.35 -18.80 0.38
CA ASP A 208 -18.19 -19.99 0.18
C ASP A 208 -18.60 -20.16 -1.28
N ILE A 209 -18.88 -19.06 -1.98
CA ILE A 209 -19.11 -19.07 -3.44
C ILE A 209 -17.84 -19.53 -4.16
N ILE A 210 -16.68 -18.97 -3.82
CA ILE A 210 -15.40 -19.37 -4.41
C ILE A 210 -15.15 -20.86 -4.17
N LYS A 211 -15.35 -21.37 -2.96
CA LYS A 211 -15.20 -22.81 -2.65
C LYS A 211 -16.13 -23.70 -3.48
N LYS A 212 -17.36 -23.25 -3.76
CA LYS A 212 -18.29 -23.99 -4.63
C LYS A 212 -17.88 -23.99 -6.10
N LEU A 213 -17.26 -22.91 -6.57
CA LEU A 213 -16.85 -22.74 -7.96
C LEU A 213 -15.43 -23.24 -8.25
N THR A 214 -14.58 -23.36 -7.23
CA THR A 214 -13.17 -23.73 -7.37
C THR A 214 -12.92 -25.13 -6.85
N LEU A 215 -11.96 -25.82 -7.49
CA LEU A 215 -11.48 -27.13 -7.06
C LEU A 215 -10.44 -27.03 -5.92
N ASN A 216 -10.38 -25.91 -5.20
CA ASN A 216 -9.28 -25.60 -4.27
C ASN A 216 -9.18 -26.55 -3.07
N ASP A 217 -10.29 -27.21 -2.68
CA ASP A 217 -10.29 -28.22 -1.62
C ASP A 217 -9.77 -29.60 -2.11
N ARG A 218 -9.52 -29.74 -3.42
CA ARG A 218 -8.99 -30.96 -4.01
C ARG A 218 -7.48 -31.00 -3.88
N VAL A 219 -7.00 -31.83 -2.96
CA VAL A 219 -5.57 -32.13 -2.83
C VAL A 219 -5.21 -33.19 -3.86
N TYR A 220 -4.39 -32.82 -4.85
CA TYR A 220 -3.83 -33.77 -5.81
C TYR A 220 -2.60 -34.46 -5.22
N PRO A 221 -2.32 -35.73 -5.58
CA PRO A 221 -1.08 -36.38 -5.20
C PRO A 221 0.13 -35.62 -5.76
N GLY A 222 1.28 -35.81 -5.11
CA GLY A 222 2.54 -35.25 -5.62
C GLY A 222 2.84 -35.75 -7.04
N ILE A 223 3.47 -34.90 -7.84
CA ILE A 223 3.88 -35.27 -9.21
C ILE A 223 4.93 -36.38 -9.12
N GLU A 224 4.70 -37.48 -9.83
CA GLU A 224 5.62 -38.63 -9.86
C GLU A 224 6.93 -38.29 -10.58
N GLN A 225 8.04 -38.87 -10.11
CA GLN A 225 9.39 -38.60 -10.65
C GLN A 225 9.51 -38.84 -12.16
N GLN A 226 8.79 -39.83 -12.69
CA GLN A 226 8.75 -40.16 -14.13
C GLN A 226 8.16 -39.06 -15.02
N ASN A 227 7.38 -38.14 -14.44
CA ASN A 227 6.78 -37.01 -15.16
C ASN A 227 7.67 -35.76 -15.14
N TYR A 228 8.79 -35.79 -14.41
CA TYR A 228 9.84 -34.79 -14.51
C TYR A 228 10.77 -35.16 -15.68
N LYS A 229 10.96 -34.24 -16.62
CA LYS A 229 11.97 -34.39 -17.67
C LYS A 229 13.36 -34.29 -17.05
N VAL A 230 14.22 -35.22 -17.44
CA VAL A 230 15.67 -35.14 -17.21
C VAL A 230 16.21 -33.96 -18.02
N GLU A 231 16.99 -33.11 -17.35
CA GLU A 231 17.58 -31.90 -17.92
C GLU A 231 18.30 -32.19 -19.25
N SER A 232 17.80 -31.60 -20.33
CA SER A 232 18.63 -31.30 -21.50
C SER A 232 18.77 -29.79 -21.54
N SER A 233 20.00 -29.35 -21.35
CA SER A 233 20.45 -28.05 -20.86
C SER A 233 20.21 -26.84 -21.77
N ASN A 234 19.22 -26.85 -22.66
CA ASN A 234 19.01 -25.73 -23.58
C ASN A 234 17.59 -25.56 -24.15
N VAL A 235 16.55 -26.10 -23.51
CA VAL A 235 15.18 -25.89 -24.00
C VAL A 235 14.28 -25.32 -22.91
N ASP A 236 13.74 -24.13 -23.21
CA ASP A 236 12.77 -23.38 -22.43
C ASP A 236 11.39 -24.07 -22.47
N ARG A 237 11.35 -25.33 -21.99
CA ARG A 237 10.16 -26.17 -21.88
C ARG A 237 9.87 -26.43 -20.40
N PRO A 238 8.59 -26.49 -20.00
CA PRO A 238 8.22 -26.92 -18.66
C PRO A 238 8.89 -28.25 -18.29
N ALA A 239 9.49 -28.31 -17.10
CA ALA A 239 10.16 -29.50 -16.58
C ALA A 239 9.19 -30.69 -16.44
N VAL A 240 7.90 -30.39 -16.24
CA VAL A 240 6.80 -31.37 -16.22
C VAL A 240 5.87 -31.04 -17.37
N LYS A 241 5.37 -32.06 -18.08
CA LYS A 241 4.33 -31.87 -19.10
C LYS A 241 3.04 -31.38 -18.41
N PRO A 242 2.51 -30.19 -18.73
CA PRO A 242 1.31 -29.69 -18.05
C PRO A 242 0.11 -30.65 -18.15
N GLU A 243 0.03 -31.41 -19.24
CA GLU A 243 -1.01 -32.41 -19.48
C GLU A 243 -0.95 -33.60 -18.52
N SER A 244 0.21 -33.82 -17.88
CA SER A 244 0.37 -34.85 -16.85
C SER A 244 -0.10 -34.40 -15.47
N VAL A 245 -0.42 -33.12 -15.30
CA VAL A 245 -0.88 -32.55 -14.03
C VAL A 245 -2.39 -32.39 -14.06
N GLN A 246 -3.09 -33.26 -13.34
CA GLN A 246 -4.55 -33.31 -13.33
C GLN A 246 -5.22 -31.97 -13.02
N GLY A 247 -4.74 -31.24 -12.00
CA GLY A 247 -5.30 -29.94 -11.63
C GLY A 247 -5.13 -28.84 -12.68
N ILE A 248 -4.08 -28.92 -13.52
CA ILE A 248 -3.89 -27.98 -14.64
C ILE A 248 -4.91 -28.25 -15.73
N MET A 249 -5.09 -29.52 -16.12
CA MET A 249 -6.08 -29.90 -17.12
C MET A 249 -7.51 -29.53 -16.71
N GLU A 250 -7.86 -29.74 -15.44
CA GLU A 250 -9.19 -29.40 -14.91
C GLU A 250 -9.44 -27.89 -14.81
N SER A 251 -8.38 -27.08 -14.72
CA SER A 251 -8.51 -25.62 -14.71
C SER A 251 -8.85 -25.02 -16.08
N GLY A 252 -8.82 -25.82 -17.15
CA GLY A 252 -9.00 -25.34 -18.53
C GLY A 252 -7.77 -24.61 -19.09
N TRP A 253 -6.65 -24.65 -18.38
CA TRP A 253 -5.38 -24.10 -18.84
C TRP A 253 -4.86 -24.83 -20.06
N THR A 254 -4.28 -24.09 -20.99
CA THR A 254 -3.74 -24.58 -22.26
C THR A 254 -2.29 -24.16 -22.46
N ILE A 255 -1.59 -24.84 -23.37
CA ILE A 255 -0.22 -24.46 -23.74
C ILE A 255 -0.19 -23.11 -24.48
N GLU A 256 -1.30 -22.74 -25.12
CA GLU A 256 -1.51 -21.42 -25.71
C GLU A 256 -1.43 -20.32 -24.64
N ASP A 257 -2.04 -20.52 -23.48
CA ASP A 257 -1.96 -19.58 -22.34
C ASP A 257 -0.52 -19.39 -21.86
N TYR A 258 0.29 -20.46 -21.82
CA TYR A 258 1.71 -20.38 -21.52
C TYR A 258 2.46 -19.54 -22.56
N ASN A 259 2.23 -19.83 -23.84
CA ASN A 259 2.93 -19.17 -24.94
C ASN A 259 2.56 -17.68 -25.00
N GLU A 260 1.30 -17.32 -24.75
CA GLU A 260 0.87 -15.94 -24.65
C GLU A 260 1.54 -15.22 -23.48
N LEU A 261 1.54 -15.82 -22.28
CA LEU A 261 2.19 -15.25 -21.12
C LEU A 261 3.71 -15.10 -21.34
N LYS A 262 4.34 -16.08 -21.97
CA LYS A 262 5.76 -16.04 -22.34
C LYS A 262 6.03 -14.90 -23.32
N LYS A 263 5.24 -14.78 -24.39
CA LYS A 263 5.34 -13.68 -25.36
C LYS A 263 5.13 -12.33 -24.70
N GLN A 264 4.21 -12.21 -23.76
CA GLN A 264 4.00 -10.99 -22.98
C GLN A 264 5.21 -10.65 -22.12
N LYS A 265 5.81 -11.64 -21.44
CA LYS A 265 7.04 -11.46 -20.65
C LYS A 265 8.22 -11.06 -21.53
N GLU A 266 8.40 -11.69 -22.68
CA GLU A 266 9.41 -11.34 -23.68
C GLU A 266 9.21 -9.89 -24.16
N LYS A 267 7.96 -9.52 -24.50
CA LYS A 267 7.63 -8.14 -24.88
C LYS A 267 7.95 -7.14 -23.76
N THR A 268 7.60 -7.44 -22.52
CA THR A 268 7.92 -6.59 -21.36
C THR A 268 9.42 -6.48 -21.16
N PHE A 269 10.17 -7.58 -21.26
CA PHE A 269 11.63 -7.57 -21.17
C PHE A 269 12.27 -6.69 -22.26
N MET A 270 11.80 -6.81 -23.50
CA MET A 270 12.24 -6.00 -24.63
C MET A 270 11.97 -4.52 -24.41
N ILE A 271 10.79 -4.16 -23.92
CA ILE A 271 10.43 -2.77 -23.58
C ILE A 271 11.36 -2.23 -22.48
N SER A 272 11.57 -2.98 -21.39
CA SER A 272 12.45 -2.56 -20.30
C SER A 272 13.90 -2.35 -20.76
N CYS A 273 14.42 -3.24 -21.62
CA CYS A 273 15.77 -3.08 -22.18
C CYS A 273 15.85 -1.86 -23.11
N GLN A 274 14.85 -1.64 -23.96
CA GLN A 274 14.81 -0.46 -24.83
C GLN A 274 14.75 0.84 -24.03
N GLN A 275 13.97 0.89 -22.94
CA GLN A 275 13.93 2.05 -22.05
C GLN A 275 15.30 2.36 -21.42
N ILE A 276 16.08 1.34 -21.07
CA ILE A 276 17.45 1.51 -20.56
C ILE A 276 18.35 2.08 -21.66
N ILE A 277 18.30 1.52 -22.88
CA ILE A 277 19.05 2.04 -24.03
C ILE A 277 18.71 3.51 -24.30
N ASP A 278 17.42 3.85 -24.33
CA ASP A 278 16.95 5.21 -24.58
C ASP A 278 17.41 6.18 -23.48
N THR A 279 17.39 5.73 -22.22
CA THR A 279 17.89 6.50 -21.08
C THR A 279 19.39 6.75 -21.22
N MET A 280 20.15 5.74 -21.63
CA MET A 280 21.58 5.88 -21.89
C MET A 280 21.85 6.88 -23.02
N ARG A 281 21.19 6.74 -24.17
CA ARG A 281 21.37 7.63 -25.33
C ARG A 281 21.11 9.11 -25.02
N LYS A 282 20.12 9.40 -24.16
CA LYS A 282 19.74 10.77 -23.78
C LYS A 282 20.66 11.39 -22.73
N HIS A 283 21.51 10.59 -22.08
CA HIS A 283 22.39 11.09 -21.04
C HIS A 283 23.54 11.91 -21.65
N LYS A 284 23.82 13.09 -21.08
CA LYS A 284 24.87 14.02 -21.56
C LYS A 284 26.26 13.37 -21.69
N SER A 285 26.55 12.36 -20.85
CA SER A 285 27.85 11.67 -20.79
C SER A 285 27.90 10.41 -21.66
N ALA A 286 26.91 10.19 -22.53
CA ALA A 286 26.85 8.98 -23.36
C ALA A 286 27.61 9.08 -24.68
N TRP A 287 28.01 10.28 -25.11
CA TRP A 287 28.61 10.54 -26.41
C TRP A 287 29.79 9.62 -26.79
N PRO A 288 30.68 9.15 -25.88
CA PRO A 288 31.76 8.23 -26.28
C PRO A 288 31.29 6.79 -26.54
N PHE A 289 30.08 6.45 -26.10
CA PHE A 289 29.57 5.08 -26.08
C PHE A 289 28.45 4.86 -27.10
N LEU A 290 28.04 5.89 -27.83
CA LEU A 290 26.90 5.81 -28.77
C LEU A 290 27.19 4.89 -29.96
N GLU A 291 28.43 4.85 -30.41
CA GLU A 291 28.89 4.15 -31.61
C GLU A 291 30.18 3.36 -31.31
N PRO A 292 30.52 2.35 -32.12
CA PRO A 292 31.80 1.65 -31.99
C PRO A 292 33.00 2.61 -32.08
N VAL A 293 34.05 2.35 -31.30
CA VAL A 293 35.29 3.13 -31.35
C VAL A 293 35.91 3.02 -32.76
N ASN A 294 36.18 4.15 -33.41
CA ASN A 294 36.79 4.14 -34.73
C ASN A 294 38.28 3.77 -34.65
N LYS A 295 38.69 2.73 -35.37
CA LYS A 295 40.08 2.28 -35.41
C LYS A 295 41.03 3.32 -36.00
N ASP A 296 40.55 4.14 -36.94
CA ASP A 296 41.38 5.17 -37.56
C ASP A 296 41.70 6.31 -36.57
N ASP A 297 40.77 6.58 -35.64
CA ASP A 297 40.94 7.59 -34.59
C ASP A 297 41.73 7.04 -33.38
N VAL A 298 41.59 5.74 -33.10
CA VAL A 298 42.23 5.05 -31.96
C VAL A 298 42.87 3.72 -32.41
N PRO A 299 44.08 3.75 -32.98
CA PRO A 299 44.67 2.59 -33.68
C PRO A 299 44.92 1.35 -32.83
N ASP A 300 45.28 1.52 -31.56
CA ASP A 300 45.66 0.44 -30.62
C ASP A 300 44.47 -0.08 -29.79
N TYR A 301 43.28 0.52 -29.92
CA TYR A 301 42.13 0.17 -29.06
C TYR A 301 41.76 -1.31 -29.13
N TYR A 302 41.71 -1.86 -30.34
CA TYR A 302 41.33 -3.25 -30.59
C TYR A 302 42.43 -4.28 -30.28
N ASP A 303 43.66 -3.82 -30.03
CA ASP A 303 44.74 -4.66 -29.53
C ASP A 303 44.65 -4.82 -28.00
N VAL A 304 44.10 -3.80 -27.31
CA VAL A 304 43.92 -3.76 -25.86
C VAL A 304 42.56 -4.34 -25.43
N ILE A 305 41.48 -3.99 -26.14
CA ILE A 305 40.11 -4.38 -25.80
C ILE A 305 39.64 -5.54 -26.68
N THR A 306 39.52 -6.72 -26.08
CA THR A 306 39.22 -7.99 -26.78
C THR A 306 37.75 -8.21 -27.10
N ASP A 307 36.82 -7.58 -26.37
CA ASP A 307 35.38 -7.73 -26.54
C ASP A 307 34.71 -6.35 -26.60
N PRO A 308 34.94 -5.59 -27.69
CA PRO A 308 34.45 -4.23 -27.86
C PRO A 308 32.92 -4.19 -27.92
N ILE A 309 32.31 -3.19 -27.29
CA ILE A 309 30.87 -2.98 -27.33
C ILE A 309 30.51 -1.51 -27.11
N ASP A 310 29.37 -1.12 -27.65
CA ASP A 310 28.79 0.22 -27.63
C ASP A 310 27.25 0.12 -27.61
N ILE A 311 26.57 1.25 -27.41
CA ILE A 311 25.12 1.33 -27.26
C ILE A 311 24.38 0.88 -28.52
N LYS A 312 24.88 1.21 -29.71
CA LYS A 312 24.27 0.79 -30.98
C LYS A 312 24.42 -0.71 -31.20
N THR A 313 25.57 -1.29 -30.85
CA THR A 313 25.75 -2.73 -30.86
C THR A 313 24.77 -3.41 -29.91
N ILE A 314 24.62 -2.94 -28.68
CA ILE A 314 23.63 -3.49 -27.72
C ILE A 314 22.21 -3.40 -28.29
N GLU A 315 21.83 -2.26 -28.86
CA GLU A 315 20.50 -2.08 -29.46
C GLU A 315 20.27 -3.05 -30.63
N LYS A 316 21.26 -3.23 -31.51
CA LYS A 316 21.18 -4.19 -32.61
C LYS A 316 21.05 -5.63 -32.09
N LYS A 317 21.77 -5.99 -31.03
CA LYS A 317 21.64 -7.31 -30.38
C LYS A 317 20.24 -7.51 -29.79
N LEU A 318 19.66 -6.46 -29.18
CA LEU A 318 18.30 -6.49 -28.65
C LEU A 318 17.29 -6.71 -29.78
N GLN A 319 17.32 -5.89 -30.83
CA GLN A 319 16.40 -5.97 -31.97
C GLN A 319 16.47 -7.33 -32.69
N ASN A 320 17.64 -7.97 -32.70
CA ASN A 320 17.84 -9.30 -33.28
C ASN A 320 17.55 -10.45 -32.29
N ASN A 321 16.92 -10.18 -31.14
CA ASN A 321 16.60 -11.15 -30.10
C ASN A 321 17.80 -11.99 -29.60
N GLN A 322 19.00 -11.39 -29.55
CA GLN A 322 20.22 -12.10 -29.14
C GLN A 322 20.40 -12.16 -27.62
N TYR A 323 19.51 -11.53 -26.84
CA TYR A 323 19.49 -11.60 -25.38
C TYR A 323 18.46 -12.63 -24.91
N THR A 324 18.90 -13.85 -24.67
CA THR A 324 18.06 -14.94 -24.11
C THR A 324 17.86 -14.82 -22.60
N SER A 325 18.57 -13.91 -21.93
CA SER A 325 18.40 -13.63 -20.51
C SER A 325 18.71 -12.17 -20.16
N LYS A 326 18.13 -11.70 -19.05
CA LYS A 326 18.41 -10.38 -18.49
C LYS A 326 19.90 -10.19 -18.17
N ASP A 327 20.56 -11.25 -17.69
CA ASP A 327 21.98 -11.21 -17.33
C ASP A 327 22.88 -10.97 -18.54
N LEU A 328 22.54 -11.50 -19.72
CA LEU A 328 23.31 -11.24 -20.95
C LEU A 328 23.24 -9.76 -21.35
N PHE A 329 22.06 -9.14 -21.27
CA PHE A 329 21.89 -7.71 -21.53
C PHE A 329 22.66 -6.86 -20.51
N ILE A 330 22.48 -7.14 -19.21
CA ILE A 330 23.18 -6.42 -18.12
C ILE A 330 24.69 -6.55 -18.27
N LYS A 331 25.19 -7.73 -18.63
CA LYS A 331 26.63 -7.97 -18.84
C LYS A 331 27.18 -7.09 -19.96
N ASP A 332 26.49 -7.01 -21.10
CA ASP A 332 26.90 -6.18 -22.22
C ASP A 332 26.87 -4.67 -21.87
N VAL A 333 25.82 -4.21 -21.18
CA VAL A 333 25.73 -2.82 -20.71
C VAL A 333 26.90 -2.49 -19.77
N LYS A 334 27.22 -3.37 -18.81
CA LYS A 334 28.36 -3.17 -17.91
C LYS A 334 29.71 -3.24 -18.62
N ARG A 335 29.80 -4.03 -19.69
CA ARG A 335 31.05 -4.17 -20.47
C ARG A 335 31.44 -2.86 -21.14
N ILE A 336 30.50 -1.99 -21.53
CA ILE A 336 30.81 -0.63 -22.02
C ILE A 336 31.73 0.10 -21.02
N PHE A 337 31.32 0.16 -19.75
CA PHE A 337 32.07 0.91 -18.72
C PHE A 337 33.36 0.21 -18.33
N THR A 338 33.36 -1.12 -18.24
CA THR A 338 34.57 -1.90 -17.95
C THR A 338 35.63 -1.71 -19.03
N ASN A 339 35.25 -1.79 -20.32
CA ASN A 339 36.19 -1.56 -21.43
C ASN A 339 36.73 -0.13 -21.40
N CYS A 340 35.85 0.87 -21.16
CA CYS A 340 36.26 2.26 -21.05
C CYS A 340 37.31 2.46 -19.94
N ARG A 341 37.09 1.87 -18.75
CA ARG A 341 38.01 1.99 -17.60
C ARG A 341 39.29 1.18 -17.76
N ASN A 342 39.27 0.11 -18.56
CA ASN A 342 40.46 -0.67 -18.86
C ASN A 342 41.40 0.05 -19.84
N TYR A 343 40.83 0.76 -20.83
CA TYR A 343 41.63 1.47 -21.84
C TYR A 343 42.06 2.87 -21.38
N ASN A 344 41.19 3.61 -20.70
CA ASN A 344 41.42 5.01 -20.36
C ASN A 344 41.90 5.20 -18.91
N GLN A 345 42.74 6.21 -18.68
CA GLN A 345 43.16 6.59 -17.32
C GLN A 345 42.04 7.30 -16.54
N PRO A 346 42.01 7.22 -15.19
CA PRO A 346 40.92 7.77 -14.35
C PRO A 346 40.67 9.28 -14.47
N ASP A 347 41.67 10.05 -14.87
CA ASP A 347 41.64 11.50 -15.02
C ASP A 347 41.00 11.97 -16.34
N THR A 348 40.91 11.08 -17.33
CA THR A 348 40.34 11.35 -18.65
C THR A 348 38.84 11.66 -18.60
N ILE A 349 38.36 12.41 -19.60
CA ILE A 349 36.93 12.70 -19.76
C ILE A 349 36.10 11.43 -20.00
N TYR A 350 36.65 10.47 -20.75
CA TYR A 350 36.01 9.19 -21.06
C TYR A 350 35.71 8.38 -19.79
N TYR A 351 36.69 8.26 -18.89
CA TYR A 351 36.53 7.54 -17.62
C TYR A 351 35.47 8.20 -16.73
N LYS A 352 35.47 9.53 -16.66
CA LYS A 352 34.44 10.30 -15.92
C LYS A 352 33.05 10.10 -16.51
N CYS A 353 32.93 10.11 -17.84
CA CYS A 353 31.68 9.83 -18.54
C CYS A 353 31.15 8.43 -18.25
N ALA A 354 32.02 7.41 -18.22
CA ALA A 354 31.62 6.04 -17.89
C ALA A 354 31.01 5.94 -16.48
N ASN A 355 31.66 6.52 -15.48
CA ASN A 355 31.17 6.49 -14.10
C ASN A 355 29.84 7.24 -13.92
N GLU A 356 29.69 8.41 -14.57
CA GLU A 356 28.46 9.19 -14.47
C GLU A 356 27.28 8.47 -15.14
N LEU A 357 27.51 7.88 -16.31
CA LEU A 357 26.48 7.12 -17.02
C LEU A 357 26.11 5.83 -16.27
N GLU A 358 27.09 5.06 -15.80
CA GLU A 358 26.86 3.82 -15.04
C GLU A 358 26.02 4.09 -13.78
N ARG A 359 26.37 5.15 -13.02
CA ARG A 359 25.61 5.55 -11.83
C ARG A 359 24.15 5.85 -12.15
N THR A 360 23.87 6.50 -13.28
CA THR A 360 22.50 6.84 -13.70
C THR A 360 21.67 5.60 -14.03
N ILE A 361 22.27 4.60 -14.66
CA ILE A 361 21.54 3.40 -15.09
C ILE A 361 21.50 2.27 -14.06
N ASP A 362 22.33 2.34 -13.02
CA ASP A 362 22.51 1.25 -12.05
C ASP A 362 21.19 0.85 -11.37
N ASP A 363 20.35 1.83 -11.04
CA ASP A 363 19.04 1.58 -10.45
C ASP A 363 18.05 0.98 -11.45
N TYR A 364 18.18 1.27 -12.74
CA TYR A 364 17.39 0.63 -13.79
C TYR A 364 17.82 -0.83 -13.99
N LEU A 365 19.13 -1.11 -13.95
CA LEU A 365 19.65 -2.48 -14.03
C LEU A 365 19.25 -3.32 -12.80
N LYS A 366 19.21 -2.73 -11.60
CA LYS A 366 18.70 -3.39 -10.39
C LYS A 366 17.21 -3.73 -10.53
N LYS A 367 16.38 -2.76 -10.94
CA LYS A 367 14.94 -3.01 -11.20
C LYS A 367 14.71 -4.11 -12.22
N LEU A 368 15.46 -4.08 -13.33
CA LEU A 368 15.39 -5.12 -14.36
C LEU A 368 15.69 -6.50 -13.76
N LYS A 369 16.65 -6.60 -12.84
CA LYS A 369 17.00 -7.85 -12.14
C LYS A 369 15.94 -8.30 -11.12
N ASP A 370 15.33 -7.35 -10.42
CA ASP A 370 14.42 -7.62 -9.29
C ASP A 370 12.99 -8.02 -9.69
N GLU A 371 12.53 -7.66 -10.89
CA GLU A 371 11.24 -8.08 -11.48
C GLU A 371 11.04 -9.63 -11.55
N ALA A 372 12.06 -10.42 -11.20
CA ALA A 372 12.00 -11.87 -11.09
C ALA A 372 11.44 -12.40 -9.75
N GLN A 373 11.21 -11.55 -8.73
CA GLN A 373 10.56 -12.00 -7.50
C GLN A 373 9.04 -11.88 -7.62
N ILE A 374 8.40 -12.99 -7.98
CA ILE A 374 6.97 -13.18 -7.71
C ILE A 374 6.77 -12.95 -6.20
N PRO A 375 5.87 -12.03 -5.78
CA PRO A 375 5.50 -11.90 -4.37
C PRO A 375 4.88 -13.23 -3.93
N GLY A 376 5.64 -14.12 -3.28
CA GLY A 376 5.11 -15.38 -2.78
C GLY A 376 6.09 -16.53 -2.54
N VAL A 377 7.27 -16.56 -3.18
CA VAL A 377 8.23 -17.66 -2.99
C VAL A 377 9.47 -17.19 -2.23
N SER A 378 9.37 -17.16 -0.90
CA SER A 378 10.55 -17.04 -0.04
C SER A 378 11.37 -18.34 -0.10
N LYS A 379 12.58 -18.27 -0.66
CA LYS A 379 13.60 -19.34 -0.51
C LYS A 379 14.03 -19.43 0.96
N LYS A 380 13.37 -20.26 1.76
CA LYS A 380 13.95 -20.83 2.98
C LYS A 380 14.40 -22.26 2.70
N ILE A 381 15.54 -22.41 2.04
CA ILE A 381 16.30 -23.67 2.13
C ILE A 381 17.08 -23.59 3.44
N LYS A 382 16.51 -24.14 4.52
CA LYS A 382 17.31 -24.45 5.71
C LYS A 382 18.20 -25.63 5.34
N LYS A 383 19.52 -25.39 5.29
CA LYS A 383 20.50 -26.48 5.35
C LYS A 383 20.27 -27.23 6.67
N THR A 384 19.73 -28.44 6.59
CA THR A 384 19.81 -29.42 7.67
C THR A 384 21.26 -29.89 7.73
N ASN A 385 21.98 -29.44 8.76
CA ASN A 385 23.22 -30.07 9.16
C ASN A 385 22.87 -31.40 9.82
N ASN A 386 23.29 -32.51 9.21
CA ASN A 386 23.34 -33.80 9.88
C ASN A 386 24.36 -33.73 11.03
N LYS A 387 23.91 -34.07 12.23
CA LYS A 387 24.71 -34.71 13.27
C LYS A 387 23.90 -35.84 13.87
#